data_AF-A0A1H0PJA8-F1
#
_entry.id   AF-A0A1H0PJA8-F1
#
_cell.length_a   1.000
_cell.length_b   1.000
_cell.length_c   1.000
_cell.angle_alpha   90.00
_cell.angle_beta   90.00
_cell.angle_gamma   90.00
#
_symmetry.space_group_name_H-M   'P 1'
#
loop_
_entity.id
_entity.type
_entity.pdbx_description
1 polymer ?
#
loop_
_entity_poly.entity_id
_entity_poly.type
_entity_poly.pdbx_seq_one_letter_code
_entity_poly.pdbx_strand_id
1 'polypeptide(L)'
;MQISRLVNKDNDGMACNIKVASKDAGLEIEFNKETPKWNAVEIGNESWEQAMSDVYGIFIPAKEVLSNNYNLNAAVERGNVQFDDTYLDILNAAKIDVSKDDAQDNKKNMLIAIESVIGGSVIYDASLDTFFLYKDDVKEEFNLVSEGIRKLAILWLLVRNGAIKSVSAVFGDEPEANINPAVIPLVAKIILGLQRNGVQIFIATHDYFLCKYLEVERGVGDSVVYHSLYKEDGEVKCESVMASSA
;
A
#
# COMPACT_ATOMS: atom_id res chain seq x y z
N MET A 1 -3.33 -5.11 -16.58
CA MET A 1 -4.78 -4.93 -16.35
C MET A 1 -5.44 -4.28 -17.58
N GLN A 2 -6.74 -4.46 -17.84
CA GLN A 2 -7.48 -3.73 -18.90
C GLN A 2 -8.43 -2.73 -18.24
N ILE A 3 -8.18 -1.43 -18.38
CA ILE A 3 -8.94 -0.36 -17.71
C ILE A 3 -10.40 -0.30 -18.19
N SER A 4 -10.65 -0.70 -19.43
CA SER A 4 -12.00 -0.82 -20.00
C SER A 4 -12.93 -1.78 -19.25
N ARG A 5 -12.39 -2.70 -18.42
CA ARG A 5 -13.19 -3.58 -17.57
C ARG A 5 -13.86 -2.86 -16.40
N LEU A 6 -13.41 -1.65 -16.07
CA LEU A 6 -13.99 -0.81 -15.03
C LEU A 6 -15.24 -0.06 -15.50
N VAL A 7 -15.52 -0.05 -16.81
CA VAL A 7 -16.70 0.59 -17.40
C VAL A 7 -17.88 -0.38 -17.36
N ASN A 8 -19.07 0.13 -17.00
CA ASN A 8 -20.30 -0.65 -17.10
C ASN A 8 -20.58 -0.98 -18.57
N LYS A 9 -20.75 -2.28 -18.87
CA LYS A 9 -20.93 -2.81 -20.23
C LYS A 9 -22.33 -2.61 -20.80
N ASP A 10 -23.31 -2.34 -19.94
CA ASP A 10 -24.73 -2.30 -20.33
C ASP A 10 -25.17 -0.92 -20.85
N ASN A 11 -24.30 0.11 -20.74
CA ASN A 11 -24.57 1.45 -21.25
C ASN A 11 -23.63 1.79 -22.41
N ASP A 12 -24.20 1.82 -23.61
CA ASP A 12 -23.47 2.09 -24.85
C ASP A 12 -23.00 3.55 -24.89
N GLY A 13 -21.68 3.77 -24.80
CA GLY A 13 -21.05 5.09 -25.02
C GLY A 13 -20.67 5.90 -23.78
N MET A 14 -20.81 5.37 -22.56
CA MET A 14 -20.30 6.08 -21.38
C MET A 14 -18.78 6.00 -21.28
N ALA A 15 -18.13 7.17 -21.35
CA ALA A 15 -16.75 7.36 -20.93
C ALA A 15 -16.71 7.43 -19.40
N CYS A 16 -15.80 6.66 -18.80
CA CYS A 16 -15.41 6.84 -17.41
C CYS A 16 -14.42 7.99 -17.34
N ASN A 17 -14.62 8.86 -16.36
CA ASN A 17 -13.79 10.01 -16.12
C ASN A 17 -13.35 10.02 -14.66
N ILE A 18 -12.04 10.02 -14.43
CA ILE A 18 -11.44 10.06 -13.11
C ILE A 18 -10.73 11.41 -13.00
N LYS A 19 -11.04 12.18 -11.96
CA LYS A 19 -10.35 13.43 -11.65
C LYS A 19 -9.64 13.30 -10.32
N VAL A 20 -8.35 13.57 -10.33
CA VAL A 20 -7.50 13.65 -9.14
C VAL A 20 -7.01 15.08 -9.03
N ALA A 21 -7.05 15.65 -7.84
CA ALA A 21 -6.63 17.02 -7.60
C ALA A 21 -5.68 17.09 -6.40
N SER A 22 -4.68 17.95 -6.53
CA SER A 22 -3.83 18.42 -5.45
C SER A 22 -4.08 19.92 -5.24
N LYS A 23 -3.30 20.56 -4.37
CA LYS A 23 -3.35 22.03 -4.22
C LYS A 23 -2.87 22.76 -5.48
N ASP A 24 -1.93 22.17 -6.21
CA ASP A 24 -1.14 22.85 -7.22
C ASP A 24 -1.40 22.36 -8.65
N ALA A 25 -2.01 21.18 -8.81
CA ALA A 25 -2.31 20.57 -10.11
C ALA A 25 -3.53 19.64 -10.06
N GLY A 26 -4.14 19.39 -11.22
CA GLY A 26 -5.17 18.39 -11.42
C GLY A 26 -4.80 17.43 -12.56
N LEU A 27 -5.20 16.18 -12.42
CA LEU A 27 -5.06 15.13 -13.43
C LEU A 27 -6.45 14.58 -13.74
N GLU A 28 -6.79 14.50 -15.01
CA GLU A 28 -8.02 13.90 -15.49
C GLU A 28 -7.70 12.75 -16.44
N ILE A 29 -8.32 11.60 -16.18
CA ILE A 29 -8.13 10.37 -16.94
C ILE A 29 -9.48 9.96 -17.52
N GLU A 30 -9.56 9.86 -18.84
CA GLU A 30 -10.77 9.47 -19.56
C GLU A 30 -10.55 8.17 -20.33
N PHE A 31 -11.44 7.21 -20.13
CA PHE A 31 -11.40 5.94 -20.86
C PHE A 31 -12.81 5.39 -21.08
N ASN A 32 -12.97 4.52 -22.07
CA ASN A 32 -14.25 3.89 -22.37
C ASN A 32 -14.06 2.39 -22.66
N LYS A 33 -15.13 1.71 -23.08
CA LYS A 33 -15.12 0.28 -23.40
C LYS A 33 -14.12 -0.11 -24.51
N GLU A 34 -13.75 0.83 -25.38
CA GLU A 34 -12.85 0.64 -26.52
C GLU A 34 -11.39 0.93 -26.16
N THR A 35 -11.13 1.52 -24.99
CA THR A 35 -9.77 1.83 -24.53
C THR A 35 -8.94 0.54 -24.38
N PRO A 36 -7.85 0.38 -25.17
CA PRO A 36 -7.01 -0.80 -25.09
C PRO A 36 -6.07 -0.71 -23.89
N LYS A 37 -5.93 -1.82 -23.15
CA LYS A 37 -4.99 -1.95 -22.02
C LYS A 37 -5.18 -0.82 -20.99
N TRP A 38 -4.22 0.10 -20.89
CA TRP A 38 -4.16 1.25 -19.98
C TRP A 38 -4.08 2.59 -20.73
N ASN A 39 -4.32 2.60 -22.04
CA ASN A 39 -4.12 3.77 -22.90
C ASN A 39 -5.28 4.77 -22.79
N ALA A 40 -5.57 5.23 -21.58
CA ALA A 40 -6.56 6.26 -21.33
C ALA A 40 -6.08 7.62 -21.87
N VAL A 41 -7.02 8.54 -22.11
CA VAL A 41 -6.69 9.93 -22.42
C VAL A 41 -6.36 10.63 -21.11
N GLU A 42 -5.17 11.21 -21.04
CA GLU A 42 -4.68 11.92 -19.86
C GLU A 42 -4.64 13.43 -20.13
N ILE A 43 -5.24 14.21 -19.24
CA ILE A 43 -5.31 15.67 -19.31
C ILE A 43 -4.67 16.23 -18.05
N GLY A 44 -3.66 17.10 -18.22
CA GLY A 44 -2.94 17.71 -17.10
C GLY A 44 -1.73 16.91 -16.58
N ASN A 45 -1.32 15.82 -17.27
CA ASN A 45 -0.24 14.94 -16.80
C ASN A 45 1.09 15.67 -16.57
N GLU A 46 1.54 16.52 -17.52
CA GLU A 46 2.79 17.26 -17.36
C GLU A 46 2.79 18.17 -16.11
N SER A 47 1.71 18.92 -15.89
CA SER A 47 1.56 19.75 -14.69
C SER A 47 1.48 18.93 -13.41
N TRP A 48 0.87 17.74 -13.48
CA TRP A 48 0.77 16.82 -12.35
C TRP A 48 2.13 16.24 -11.97
N GLU A 49 2.89 15.72 -12.93
CA GLU A 49 4.24 15.18 -12.73
C GLU A 49 5.18 16.25 -12.15
N GLN A 50 5.08 17.49 -12.65
CA GLN A 50 5.87 18.60 -12.11
C GLN A 50 5.48 18.95 -10.68
N ALA A 51 4.19 19.03 -10.37
CA ALA A 51 3.72 19.37 -9.02
C ALA A 51 4.00 18.26 -8.00
N MET A 52 3.95 17.00 -8.44
CA MET A 52 4.09 15.82 -7.58
C MET A 52 5.50 15.20 -7.63
N SER A 53 6.50 15.90 -8.17
CA SER A 53 7.85 15.34 -8.39
C SER A 53 8.53 14.81 -7.13
N ASP A 54 8.17 15.37 -5.96
CA ASP A 54 8.72 14.99 -4.66
C ASP A 54 7.79 14.04 -3.86
N VAL A 55 6.63 13.68 -4.42
CA VAL A 55 5.63 12.79 -3.81
C VAL A 55 5.84 11.37 -4.32
N TYR A 56 5.92 10.41 -3.40
CA TYR A 56 6.13 9.00 -3.72
C TYR A 56 4.88 8.19 -3.40
N GLY A 57 4.32 7.52 -4.40
CA GLY A 57 3.20 6.58 -4.22
C GLY A 57 3.71 5.16 -4.00
N ILE A 58 3.20 4.47 -2.97
CA ILE A 58 3.42 3.03 -2.78
C ILE A 58 2.07 2.35 -2.65
N PHE A 59 1.84 1.34 -3.48
CA PHE A 59 0.69 0.45 -3.37
C PHE A 59 1.13 -0.85 -2.70
N ILE A 60 0.43 -1.29 -1.65
CA ILE A 60 0.66 -2.54 -0.93
C ILE A 60 -0.55 -3.46 -1.18
N PRO A 61 -0.42 -4.51 -2.01
CA PRO A 61 -1.50 -5.39 -2.37
C PRO A 61 -1.90 -6.34 -1.24
N ALA A 62 -3.13 -6.87 -1.32
CA ALA A 62 -3.66 -7.83 -0.36
C ALA A 62 -2.89 -9.16 -0.31
N LYS A 63 -2.15 -9.54 -1.36
CA LYS A 63 -1.33 -10.75 -1.37
C LYS A 63 0.14 -10.40 -1.21
N GLU A 64 0.85 -11.25 -0.47
CA GLU A 64 2.29 -11.12 -0.28
C GLU A 64 3.07 -11.68 -1.49
N VAL A 65 4.25 -11.11 -1.80
CA VAL A 65 5.06 -11.49 -2.98
C VAL A 65 6.49 -11.96 -2.73
N LEU A 66 7.09 -11.71 -1.58
CA LEU A 66 8.49 -12.04 -1.33
C LEU A 66 8.76 -13.54 -1.40
N SER A 67 7.78 -14.41 -1.10
CA SER A 67 7.99 -15.86 -1.24
C SER A 67 8.16 -16.35 -2.68
N ASN A 68 7.78 -15.54 -3.67
CA ASN A 68 7.86 -15.92 -5.08
C ASN A 68 8.78 -15.01 -5.91
N ASN A 69 9.68 -14.26 -5.26
CA ASN A 69 10.56 -13.26 -5.91
C ASN A 69 11.33 -13.84 -7.12
N TYR A 70 11.81 -15.08 -7.03
CA TYR A 70 12.68 -15.72 -8.03
C TYR A 70 12.09 -15.81 -9.46
N ASN A 71 10.76 -15.74 -9.63
CA ASN A 71 10.11 -15.80 -10.95
C ASN A 71 9.08 -14.68 -11.18
N LEU A 72 9.03 -13.66 -10.32
CA LEU A 72 7.95 -12.67 -10.38
C LEU A 72 8.03 -11.83 -11.67
N ASN A 73 9.23 -11.38 -12.07
CA ASN A 73 9.43 -10.65 -13.33
C ASN A 73 8.87 -11.42 -14.54
N ALA A 74 9.23 -12.70 -14.66
CA ALA A 74 8.76 -13.56 -15.75
C ALA A 74 7.24 -13.84 -15.66
N ALA A 75 6.65 -13.87 -14.46
CA ALA A 75 5.22 -14.05 -14.26
C ALA A 75 4.41 -12.80 -14.66
N VAL A 76 4.90 -11.61 -14.32
CA VAL A 76 4.31 -10.32 -14.70
C VAL A 76 4.40 -10.12 -16.22
N GLU A 77 5.57 -10.36 -16.83
CA GLU A 77 5.77 -10.28 -18.28
C GLU A 77 4.87 -11.21 -19.08
N ARG A 78 4.56 -12.40 -18.54
CA ARG A 78 3.65 -13.37 -19.16
C ARG A 78 2.17 -13.03 -18.96
N GLY A 79 1.85 -11.91 -18.32
CA GLY A 79 0.48 -11.48 -18.07
C GLY A 79 -0.28 -12.42 -17.14
N ASN A 80 0.42 -13.07 -16.20
CA ASN A 80 -0.23 -13.91 -15.21
C ASN A 80 -1.12 -13.01 -14.34
N VAL A 81 -2.44 -13.22 -14.42
CA VAL A 81 -3.49 -12.26 -14.03
C VAL A 81 -3.48 -11.88 -12.54
N GLN A 82 -2.64 -12.52 -11.72
CA GLN A 82 -2.56 -12.29 -10.27
C GLN A 82 -1.45 -11.32 -9.84
N PHE A 83 -0.46 -11.02 -10.71
CA PHE A 83 0.65 -10.11 -10.37
C PHE A 83 0.76 -9.02 -11.43
N ASP A 84 0.76 -7.76 -11.00
CA ASP A 84 0.97 -6.57 -11.82
C ASP A 84 2.21 -5.78 -11.37
N ASP A 85 2.45 -4.63 -12.01
CA ASP A 85 3.65 -3.82 -11.83
C ASP A 85 3.81 -3.31 -10.38
N THR A 86 2.72 -3.18 -9.61
CA THR A 86 2.78 -2.70 -8.22
C THR A 86 3.60 -3.64 -7.32
N TYR A 87 3.59 -4.94 -7.62
CA TYR A 87 4.38 -5.92 -6.89
C TYR A 87 5.87 -5.78 -7.18
N LEU A 88 6.24 -5.42 -8.41
CA LEU A 88 7.63 -5.16 -8.77
C LEU A 88 8.14 -3.89 -8.06
N ASP A 89 7.31 -2.86 -7.97
CA ASP A 89 7.66 -1.61 -7.29
C ASP A 89 7.99 -1.84 -5.81
N ILE A 90 7.18 -2.62 -5.10
CA ILE A 90 7.42 -2.97 -3.69
C ILE A 90 8.71 -3.77 -3.54
N LEU A 91 8.92 -4.79 -4.38
CA LEU A 91 10.12 -5.61 -4.32
C LEU A 91 11.36 -4.76 -4.54
N ASN A 92 11.34 -3.90 -5.56
CA ASN A 92 12.45 -3.01 -5.85
C ASN A 92 12.72 -2.07 -4.67
N ALA A 93 11.68 -1.45 -4.11
CA ALA A 93 11.78 -0.61 -2.91
C ALA A 93 12.32 -1.38 -1.68
N ALA A 94 11.94 -2.65 -1.54
CA ALA A 94 12.39 -3.52 -0.45
C ALA A 94 13.84 -4.01 -0.61
N LYS A 95 14.37 -4.08 -1.83
CA LYS A 95 15.76 -4.50 -2.14
C LYS A 95 16.80 -3.38 -1.94
N ILE A 96 16.39 -2.11 -1.86
CA ILE A 96 17.31 -0.97 -1.71
C ILE A 96 17.86 -0.94 -0.28
N ASP A 97 19.13 -1.27 -0.07
CA ASP A 97 19.78 -1.07 1.24
C ASP A 97 20.28 0.38 1.35
N VAL A 98 19.44 1.26 1.92
CA VAL A 98 19.85 2.62 2.25
C VAL A 98 20.67 2.58 3.54
N SER A 99 21.91 3.08 3.49
CA SER A 99 22.78 3.18 4.65
C SER A 99 22.17 4.06 5.76
N LYS A 100 22.60 3.80 7.00
CA LYS A 100 21.98 4.14 8.30
C LYS A 100 21.75 5.63 8.65
N ASP A 101 21.94 6.59 7.75
CA ASP A 101 22.31 7.95 8.18
C ASP A 101 21.20 8.99 8.39
N ASP A 102 19.91 8.66 8.28
CA ASP A 102 18.82 9.61 8.61
C ASP A 102 17.73 9.00 9.50
N ALA A 103 18.12 8.38 10.62
CA ALA A 103 17.15 7.88 11.58
C ALA A 103 16.58 9.03 12.44
N GLN A 104 15.53 9.69 11.96
CA GLN A 104 14.66 10.47 12.84
C GLN A 104 14.06 9.55 13.91
N ASP A 105 13.95 10.02 15.15
CA ASP A 105 13.49 9.24 16.31
C ASP A 105 12.16 8.50 16.04
N ASN A 106 11.25 9.11 15.26
CA ASN A 106 9.99 8.49 14.92
C ASN A 106 10.12 7.27 14.00
N LYS A 107 11.02 7.29 13.00
CA LYS A 107 11.31 6.13 12.14
C LYS A 107 11.79 4.95 12.98
N LYS A 108 12.64 5.22 13.97
CA LYS A 108 13.16 4.20 14.89
C LYS A 108 12.05 3.57 15.72
N ASN A 109 11.15 4.38 16.30
CA ASN A 109 10.02 3.88 17.09
C ASN A 109 9.09 2.98 16.26
N MET A 110 8.88 3.33 15.00
CA MET A 110 8.09 2.52 14.07
C MET A 110 8.75 1.19 13.74
N LEU A 111 10.06 1.19 13.44
CA LEU A 111 10.79 -0.05 13.19
C LEU A 111 10.72 -0.97 14.42
N ILE A 112 10.93 -0.45 15.62
CA ILE A 112 10.81 -1.21 16.88
C ILE A 112 9.39 -1.80 17.04
N ALA A 113 8.35 -1.03 16.73
CA ALA A 113 6.97 -1.50 16.82
C ALA A 113 6.71 -2.66 15.86
N ILE A 114 7.17 -2.57 14.61
CA ILE A 114 7.02 -3.64 13.62
C ILE A 114 7.87 -4.87 14.01
N GLU A 115 9.11 -4.66 14.44
CA GLU A 115 10.04 -5.72 14.91
C GLU A 115 9.43 -6.53 16.06
N SER A 116 8.71 -5.88 16.98
CA SER A 116 8.03 -6.55 18.09
C SER A 116 6.97 -7.55 17.64
N VAL A 117 6.41 -7.38 16.43
CA VAL A 117 5.43 -8.29 15.84
C VAL A 117 6.09 -9.41 15.05
N ILE A 118 7.00 -9.03 14.14
CA ILE A 118 7.67 -10.00 13.28
C ILE A 118 8.68 -10.85 14.07
N GLY A 119 9.03 -10.40 15.28
CA GLY A 119 9.89 -11.11 16.21
C GLY A 119 11.37 -11.02 15.85
N GLY A 120 11.77 -10.05 15.03
CA GLY A 120 13.12 -9.95 14.49
C GLY A 120 13.27 -8.79 13.51
N SER A 121 14.34 -8.80 12.73
CA SER A 121 14.59 -7.82 11.66
C SER A 121 14.65 -8.52 10.30
N VAL A 122 14.59 -7.76 9.22
CA VAL A 122 14.62 -8.31 7.86
C VAL A 122 15.97 -8.05 7.20
N ILE A 123 16.47 -9.07 6.51
CA ILE A 123 17.72 -9.01 5.74
C ILE A 123 17.43 -9.44 4.31
N TYR A 124 17.85 -8.62 3.35
CA TYR A 124 17.89 -9.01 1.95
C TYR A 124 19.30 -9.53 1.62
N ASP A 125 19.41 -10.75 1.10
CA ASP A 125 20.66 -11.32 0.61
C ASP A 125 20.74 -11.14 -0.90
N ALA A 126 21.55 -10.19 -1.35
CA ALA A 126 21.72 -9.88 -2.76
C ALA A 126 22.38 -11.02 -3.56
N SER A 127 23.11 -11.93 -2.91
CA SER A 127 23.74 -13.08 -3.59
C SER A 127 22.74 -14.19 -3.89
N LEU A 128 21.71 -14.32 -3.06
CA LEU A 128 20.64 -15.31 -3.19
C LEU A 128 19.34 -14.71 -3.77
N ASP A 129 19.29 -13.39 -4.00
CA ASP A 129 18.07 -12.63 -4.35
C ASP A 129 16.87 -13.03 -3.47
N THR A 130 17.11 -13.15 -2.16
CA THR A 130 16.14 -13.71 -1.21
C THR A 130 16.12 -12.91 0.09
N PHE A 131 14.92 -12.81 0.68
CA PHE A 131 14.68 -12.17 1.96
C PHE A 131 14.66 -13.19 3.10
N PHE A 132 15.25 -12.79 4.22
CA PHE A 132 15.35 -13.59 5.44
C PHE A 132 14.82 -12.80 6.64
N LEU A 133 14.06 -13.48 7.49
CA LEU A 133 13.71 -12.99 8.81
C LEU A 133 14.85 -13.40 9.75
N TYR A 134 15.52 -12.41 10.35
CA TYR A 134 16.59 -12.62 11.31
C TYR A 134 16.04 -12.50 12.72
N LYS A 135 15.99 -13.64 13.42
CA LYS A 135 15.44 -13.78 14.76
C LYS A 135 16.29 -14.76 15.56
N ASP A 136 16.65 -14.40 16.80
CA ASP A 136 17.40 -15.28 17.72
C ASP A 136 18.67 -15.91 17.10
N ASP A 137 19.42 -15.11 16.34
CA ASP A 137 20.61 -15.53 15.56
C ASP A 137 20.37 -16.58 14.47
N VAL A 138 19.11 -16.81 14.09
CA VAL A 138 18.70 -17.68 13.00
C VAL A 138 18.16 -16.85 11.84
N LYS A 139 18.59 -17.22 10.62
CA LYS A 139 18.00 -16.72 9.37
C LYS A 139 16.92 -17.70 8.91
N GLU A 140 15.68 -17.24 8.88
CA GLU A 140 14.56 -17.99 8.33
C GLU A 140 14.20 -17.43 6.94
N GLU A 141 14.18 -18.29 5.93
CA GLU A 141 13.71 -17.89 4.60
C GLU A 141 12.24 -17.47 4.65
N PHE A 142 11.88 -16.41 3.93
CA PHE A 142 10.49 -15.92 3.90
C PHE A 142 9.49 -17.00 3.45
N ASN A 143 9.91 -17.96 2.64
CA ASN A 143 9.10 -19.12 2.25
C ASN A 143 8.58 -19.95 3.42
N LEU A 144 9.29 -19.94 4.56
CA LEU A 144 8.92 -20.66 5.78
C LEU A 144 8.10 -19.78 6.73
N VAL A 145 8.12 -18.47 6.53
CA VAL A 145 7.42 -17.48 7.35
C VAL A 145 5.95 -17.36 6.93
N SER A 146 5.05 -17.26 7.91
CA SER A 146 3.62 -17.02 7.65
C SER A 146 3.38 -15.74 6.86
N GLU A 147 2.36 -15.74 6.00
CA GLU A 147 2.08 -14.61 5.09
C GLU A 147 1.85 -13.29 5.83
N GLY A 148 1.09 -13.30 6.92
CA GLY A 148 0.85 -12.10 7.72
C GLY A 148 2.13 -11.48 8.29
N ILE A 149 3.08 -12.31 8.74
CA ILE A 149 4.39 -11.82 9.22
C ILE A 149 5.22 -11.30 8.05
N ARG A 150 5.21 -11.96 6.89
CA ARG A 150 5.89 -11.46 5.68
C ARG A 150 5.38 -10.10 5.23
N LYS A 151 4.07 -9.85 5.24
CA LYS A 151 3.49 -8.52 4.93
C LYS A 151 4.04 -7.42 5.84
N LEU A 152 4.11 -7.69 7.14
CA LEU A 152 4.67 -6.72 8.10
C LEU A 152 6.18 -6.58 7.93
N ALA A 153 6.87 -7.64 7.52
CA ALA A 153 8.28 -7.61 7.20
C ALA A 153 8.57 -6.79 5.93
N ILE A 154 7.71 -6.83 4.90
CA ILE A 154 7.75 -5.89 3.76
C ILE A 154 7.62 -4.47 4.28
N LEU A 155 6.61 -4.19 5.11
CA LEU A 155 6.39 -2.85 5.64
C LEU A 155 7.61 -2.34 6.41
N TRP A 156 8.24 -3.21 7.20
CA TRP A 156 9.50 -2.91 7.89
C TRP A 156 10.60 -2.50 6.91
N LEU A 157 10.79 -3.24 5.81
CA LEU A 157 11.77 -2.91 4.77
C LEU A 157 11.44 -1.58 4.09
N LEU A 158 10.18 -1.35 3.71
CA LEU A 158 9.76 -0.11 3.06
C LEU A 158 10.00 1.12 3.94
N VAL A 159 9.74 1.00 5.24
CA VAL A 159 10.05 2.05 6.23
C VAL A 159 11.56 2.20 6.40
N ARG A 160 12.30 1.09 6.59
CA ARG A 160 13.75 1.10 6.78
C ARG A 160 14.47 1.74 5.60
N ASN A 161 14.10 1.37 4.38
CA ASN A 161 14.71 1.81 3.13
C ASN A 161 14.26 3.22 2.73
N GLY A 162 13.38 3.86 3.50
CA GLY A 162 12.91 5.21 3.23
C GLY A 162 11.98 5.32 2.02
N ALA A 163 11.45 4.19 1.54
CA ALA A 163 10.42 4.15 0.51
C ALA A 163 9.13 4.82 1.02
N ILE A 164 8.81 4.60 2.30
CA ILE A 164 7.73 5.31 3.01
C ILE A 164 8.35 6.43 3.85
N LYS A 165 8.13 7.69 3.45
CA LYS A 165 8.60 8.92 4.12
C LYS A 165 7.49 9.99 4.20
N SER A 166 7.75 11.11 4.88
CA SER A 166 6.75 12.16 5.21
C SER A 166 6.06 12.88 4.04
N VAL A 167 6.38 12.50 2.80
CA VAL A 167 5.75 13.01 1.56
C VAL A 167 5.20 11.88 0.70
N SER A 168 5.15 10.67 1.25
CA SER A 168 4.64 9.49 0.54
C SER A 168 3.12 9.35 0.72
N ALA A 169 2.46 8.85 -0.32
CA ALA A 169 1.12 8.30 -0.26
C ALA A 169 1.21 6.78 -0.26
N VAL A 170 0.65 6.13 0.76
CA VAL A 170 0.58 4.67 0.88
C VAL A 170 -0.86 4.23 0.64
N PHE A 171 -1.04 3.33 -0.31
CA PHE A 171 -2.31 2.69 -0.64
C PHE A 171 -2.22 1.23 -0.20
N GLY A 172 -2.93 0.86 0.87
CA GLY A 172 -2.99 -0.51 1.37
C GLY A 172 -4.28 -1.20 0.95
N ASP A 173 -4.17 -2.35 0.31
CA ASP A 173 -5.30 -3.23 -0.01
C ASP A 173 -5.29 -4.41 0.98
N GLU A 174 -6.35 -4.54 1.77
CA GLU A 174 -6.51 -5.53 2.84
C GLU A 174 -5.24 -5.77 3.68
N PRO A 175 -4.69 -4.72 4.31
CA PRO A 175 -3.44 -4.82 5.08
C PRO A 175 -3.52 -5.82 6.23
N GLU A 176 -4.73 -6.12 6.72
CA GLU A 176 -5.03 -7.10 7.76
C GLU A 176 -5.19 -8.54 7.26
N ALA A 177 -5.35 -8.76 5.96
CA ALA A 177 -5.62 -10.10 5.43
C ALA A 177 -4.46 -11.06 5.77
N ASN A 178 -4.81 -12.29 6.19
CA ASN A 178 -3.86 -13.33 6.60
C ASN A 178 -2.99 -12.97 7.82
N ILE A 179 -3.32 -11.91 8.58
CA ILE A 179 -2.69 -11.55 9.85
C ILE A 179 -3.44 -12.19 11.03
N ASN A 180 -2.71 -12.59 12.07
CA ASN A 180 -3.32 -13.05 13.31
C ASN A 180 -4.14 -11.93 13.96
N PRO A 181 -5.42 -12.14 14.35
CA PRO A 181 -6.24 -11.11 14.99
C PRO A 181 -5.61 -10.42 16.20
N ALA A 182 -4.75 -11.12 16.95
CA ALA A 182 -4.02 -10.55 18.09
C ALA A 182 -3.05 -9.42 17.70
N VAL A 183 -2.67 -9.33 16.41
CA VAL A 183 -1.72 -8.36 15.86
C VAL A 183 -2.44 -7.15 15.24
N ILE A 184 -3.73 -7.24 14.91
CA ILE A 184 -4.50 -6.14 14.30
C ILE A 184 -4.41 -4.82 15.09
N PRO A 185 -4.47 -4.79 16.45
CA PRO A 185 -4.31 -3.53 17.18
C PRO A 185 -2.97 -2.82 16.88
N LEU A 186 -1.91 -3.61 16.68
CA LEU A 186 -0.59 -3.08 16.37
C LEU A 186 -0.50 -2.63 14.92
N VAL A 187 -1.18 -3.30 13.98
CA VAL A 187 -1.34 -2.82 12.60
C VAL A 187 -1.99 -1.43 12.60
N ALA A 188 -3.06 -1.23 13.36
CA ALA A 188 -3.71 0.08 13.52
C ALA A 188 -2.74 1.14 14.08
N LYS A 189 -1.93 0.79 15.10
CA LYS A 189 -0.89 1.68 15.65
C LYS A 189 0.17 2.04 14.62
N ILE A 190 0.59 1.10 13.78
CA ILE A 190 1.58 1.34 12.72
C ILE A 190 1.00 2.30 11.68
N ILE A 191 -0.25 2.09 11.24
CA ILE A 191 -0.95 2.99 10.30
C ILE A 191 -1.02 4.41 10.86
N LEU A 192 -1.51 4.58 12.09
CA LEU A 192 -1.58 5.90 12.73
C LEU A 192 -0.18 6.50 12.94
N GLY A 193 0.81 5.68 13.28
CA GLY A 193 2.21 6.08 13.38
C GLY A 193 2.77 6.62 12.07
N LEU A 194 2.47 5.99 10.94
CA LEU A 194 2.83 6.48 9.61
C LEU A 194 2.17 7.83 9.33
N GLN A 195 0.88 7.97 9.63
CA GLN A 195 0.14 9.23 9.44
C GLN A 195 0.75 10.38 10.27
N ARG A 196 1.11 10.12 11.52
CA ARG A 196 1.79 11.10 12.40
C ARG A 196 3.15 11.54 11.86
N ASN A 197 3.77 10.71 11.02
CA ASN A 197 5.02 11.03 10.33
C ASN A 197 4.82 11.73 8.98
N GLY A 198 3.62 12.22 8.68
CA GLY A 198 3.31 12.95 7.45
C GLY A 198 3.00 12.06 6.26
N VAL A 199 2.90 10.74 6.43
CA VAL A 199 2.50 9.82 5.36
C VAL A 199 0.99 9.92 5.15
N GLN A 200 0.54 10.14 3.93
CA GLN A 200 -0.88 10.02 3.60
C GLN A 200 -1.21 8.55 3.35
N ILE A 201 -2.28 8.03 3.96
CA ILE A 201 -2.60 6.60 3.91
C ILE A 201 -4.04 6.41 3.45
N PHE A 202 -4.21 5.55 2.46
CA PHE A 202 -5.50 5.07 1.97
C PHE A 202 -5.56 3.56 2.19
N ILE A 203 -6.63 3.08 2.81
CA ILE A 203 -6.80 1.66 3.10
C ILE A 203 -8.12 1.18 2.53
N ALA A 204 -8.06 0.16 1.67
CA ALA A 204 -9.20 -0.65 1.32
C ALA A 204 -9.25 -1.84 2.29
N THR A 205 -10.35 -1.98 3.02
CA THR A 205 -10.53 -3.05 4.00
C THR A 205 -12.00 -3.41 4.11
N HIS A 206 -12.27 -4.69 4.39
CA HIS A 206 -13.58 -5.18 4.78
C HIS A 206 -13.62 -5.60 6.26
N ASP A 207 -12.53 -5.40 7.00
CA ASP A 207 -12.37 -5.84 8.38
C ASP A 207 -12.85 -4.76 9.37
N TYR A 208 -13.93 -5.10 10.07
CA TYR A 208 -14.52 -4.23 11.08
C TYR A 208 -13.61 -4.03 12.31
N PHE A 209 -12.80 -5.03 12.69
CA PHE A 209 -11.87 -4.91 13.81
C PHE A 209 -10.77 -3.91 13.52
N LEU A 210 -10.17 -3.93 12.32
CA LEU A 210 -9.17 -2.94 11.92
C LEU A 210 -9.76 -1.52 12.01
N CYS A 211 -10.96 -1.30 11.44
CA CYS A 211 -11.66 -0.03 11.53
C CYS A 211 -11.87 0.41 12.98
N LYS A 212 -12.27 -0.51 13.88
CA LYS A 212 -12.48 -0.20 15.30
C LYS A 212 -11.19 0.07 16.07
N TYR A 213 -10.12 -0.67 15.80
CA TYR A 213 -8.83 -0.39 16.42
C TYR A 213 -8.26 0.95 15.96
N LEU A 214 -8.44 1.33 14.68
CA LEU A 214 -8.09 2.68 14.22
C LEU A 214 -8.87 3.76 14.98
N GLU A 215 -10.14 3.53 15.31
CA GLU A 215 -10.95 4.47 16.09
C GLU A 215 -10.45 4.60 17.53
N VAL A 216 -10.13 3.46 18.18
CA VAL A 216 -9.69 3.38 19.58
C VAL A 216 -8.26 3.88 19.79
N GLU A 217 -7.34 3.54 18.88
CA GLU A 217 -5.91 3.88 19.00
C GLU A 217 -5.57 5.31 18.56
N ARG A 218 -6.56 6.01 17.99
CA ARG A 218 -6.42 7.37 17.52
C ARG A 218 -6.18 8.32 18.68
N GLY A 219 -5.21 9.22 18.49
CA GLY A 219 -4.88 10.29 19.43
C GLY A 219 -5.39 11.65 18.98
N VAL A 220 -5.16 12.65 19.83
CA VAL A 220 -5.37 14.06 19.49
C VAL A 220 -4.44 14.42 18.33
N GLY A 221 -5.01 14.85 17.20
CA GLY A 221 -4.27 15.27 16.00
C GLY A 221 -4.26 14.26 14.85
N ASP A 222 -4.74 13.03 15.08
CA ASP A 222 -4.93 12.06 14.00
C ASP A 222 -6.23 12.34 13.24
N SER A 223 -6.17 12.22 11.92
CA SER A 223 -7.28 12.47 11.01
C SER A 223 -7.64 11.19 10.26
N VAL A 224 -8.79 10.61 10.62
CA VAL A 224 -9.30 9.37 10.01
C VAL A 224 -10.67 9.64 9.41
N VAL A 225 -10.84 9.24 8.15
CA VAL A 225 -12.11 9.31 7.41
C VAL A 225 -12.47 7.90 6.97
N TYR A 226 -13.70 7.49 7.24
CA TYR A 226 -14.22 6.22 6.78
C TYR A 226 -15.10 6.45 5.56
N HIS A 227 -14.81 5.72 4.49
CA HIS A 227 -15.61 5.71 3.26
C HIS A 227 -16.30 4.36 3.14
N SER A 228 -17.63 4.35 3.17
CA SER A 228 -18.44 3.16 2.94
C SER A 228 -18.95 3.16 1.51
N LEU A 229 -18.53 2.15 0.73
CA LEU A 229 -19.03 1.93 -0.62
C LEU A 229 -20.12 0.86 -0.59
N TYR A 230 -21.28 1.16 -1.18
CA TYR A 230 -22.41 0.24 -1.26
C TYR A 230 -23.12 0.35 -2.60
N LYS A 231 -23.89 -0.68 -2.96
CA LYS A 231 -24.70 -0.68 -4.19
C LYS A 231 -26.14 -0.31 -3.86
N GLU A 232 -26.67 0.68 -4.57
CA GLU A 232 -28.08 1.09 -4.49
C GLU A 232 -28.56 1.44 -5.90
N ASP A 233 -29.73 0.90 -6.30
CA ASP A 233 -30.33 1.11 -7.63
C ASP A 233 -29.41 0.78 -8.84
N GLY A 234 -28.47 -0.17 -8.66
CA GLY A 234 -27.51 -0.56 -9.71
C GLY A 234 -26.30 0.37 -9.82
N GLU A 235 -26.20 1.40 -8.99
CA GLU A 235 -25.07 2.33 -8.90
C GLU A 235 -24.24 2.05 -7.64
N VAL A 236 -22.94 2.34 -7.70
CA VAL A 236 -22.07 2.33 -6.51
C VAL A 236 -22.14 3.71 -5.88
N LYS A 237 -22.62 3.79 -4.64
CA LYS A 237 -22.65 5.02 -3.84
C LYS A 237 -21.57 4.98 -2.78
N CYS A 238 -21.19 6.17 -2.30
CA CYS A 238 -20.20 6.34 -1.25
C CYS A 238 -20.76 7.25 -0.16
N GLU A 239 -20.69 6.81 1.09
CA GLU A 239 -20.92 7.64 2.27
C GLU A 239 -19.60 7.83 3.02
N SER A 240 -19.32 9.07 3.45
CA SER A 240 -18.08 9.40 4.13
C SER A 240 -18.36 9.97 5.51
N VAL A 241 -17.70 9.40 6.53
CA VAL A 241 -17.84 9.82 7.92
C VAL A 241 -16.46 10.11 8.49
N MET A 242 -16.27 11.34 8.98
CA MET A 242 -15.10 11.69 9.78
C MET A 242 -15.20 10.96 11.11
N ALA A 243 -14.14 10.28 11.53
CA ALA A 243 -14.09 9.70 12.86
C ALA A 243 -14.26 10.82 13.90
N SER A 244 -15.32 10.78 14.72
CA SER A 244 -15.62 11.82 15.71
C SER A 244 -14.57 11.84 16.83
N SER A 245 -14.15 13.00 17.32
CA SER A 245 -13.21 13.09 18.45
C SER A 245 -13.73 12.27 19.65
N ALA A 246 -12.88 11.38 20.17
CA ALA A 246 -13.13 10.66 21.41
C ALA A 246 -13.11 11.61 22.61
#